data_AF-A0A522VEN3-F1
#
_entry.id   AF-A0A522VEN3-F1
#
_cell.length_a   1.000
_cell.length_b   1.000
_cell.length_c   1.000
_cell.angle_alpha   90.00
_cell.angle_beta   90.00
_cell.angle_gamma   90.00
#
_symmetry.space_group_name_H-M   'P 1'
#
loop_
_entity.id
_entity.type
_entity.pdbx_description
1 polymer ?
#
loop_
_entity_poly.entity_id
_entity_poly.type
_entity_poly.pdbx_seq_one_letter_code
_entity_poly.pdbx_strand_id
1 'polypeptide(L)' 'MSESQAPGKPRTHVLCLLPDGPTAEALRWTQALAHSHEVELVDLTQPGLAYSELLQRIFASDRVISW' A
#
# COMPACT_ATOMS: atom_id res chain seq x y z
N MET A 1 -35.59 13.53 4.97
CA MET A 1 -34.56 13.23 5.99
C MET A 1 -33.24 13.24 5.25
N SER A 2 -32.47 14.32 5.39
CA SER A 2 -31.18 14.45 4.71
C SER A 2 -30.14 13.68 5.52
N GLU A 3 -29.67 12.57 4.97
CA GLU A 3 -28.52 11.86 5.53
C GLU A 3 -27.30 12.77 5.40
N SER A 4 -26.88 13.31 6.54
CA SER A 4 -25.64 14.06 6.67
C SER A 4 -24.49 13.11 6.34
N GLN A 5 -23.95 13.20 5.12
CA GLN A 5 -22.71 12.53 4.77
C GLN A 5 -21.61 13.09 5.66
N ALA A 6 -21.25 12.35 6.71
CA ALA A 6 -20.01 12.60 7.44
C ALA A 6 -18.86 12.58 6.42
N PRO A 7 -17.86 13.47 6.52
CA PRO A 7 -16.71 13.44 5.63
C PRO A 7 -16.10 12.04 5.73
N GLY A 8 -16.12 11.30 4.61
CA GLY A 8 -15.56 9.97 4.55
C GLY A 8 -14.13 10.03 5.07
N LYS A 9 -13.80 9.17 6.04
CA LYS A 9 -12.46 9.11 6.63
C LYS A 9 -11.43 9.04 5.49
N PRO A 10 -10.40 9.91 5.45
CA PRO A 10 -9.41 9.86 4.39
C PRO A 10 -8.83 8.45 4.33
N ARG A 11 -8.84 7.86 3.14
CA ARG A 11 -8.27 6.53 2.92
C ARG A 11 -6.77 6.63 3.16
N THR A 12 -6.27 5.91 4.16
CA THR A 12 -4.83 5.81 4.44
C THR A 12 -4.12 5.19 3.24
N HIS A 13 -3.06 5.83 2.77
CA HIS A 13 -2.15 5.27 1.76
C HIS A 13 -1.16 4.30 2.42
N VAL A 14 -1.21 3.04 2.03
CA VAL A 14 -0.38 1.96 2.56
C VAL A 14 0.55 1.45 1.46
N LEU A 15 1.85 1.58 1.66
CA LEU A 15 2.86 0.97 0.80
C LEU A 15 3.22 -0.43 1.32
N CYS A 16 2.99 -1.45 0.51
CA CYS A 16 3.36 -2.83 0.78
C CYS A 16 4.63 -3.19 0.00
N LEU A 17 5.73 -3.44 0.73
CA LEU A 17 6.99 -3.91 0.16
C LEU A 17 7.00 -5.43 0.11
N LEU A 18 7.31 -6.00 -1.06
CA LEU A 18 7.35 -7.43 -1.33
C LEU A 18 8.80 -7.90 -1.52
N PRO A 19 9.55 -8.23 -0.47
CA PRO A 19 10.94 -8.66 -0.59
C PRO A 19 11.10 -9.99 -1.34
N ASP A 20 10.12 -10.89 -1.20
CA ASP A 20 10.06 -12.18 -1.90
C ASP A 20 9.16 -12.16 -3.15
N GLY A 21 8.73 -10.97 -3.58
CA GLY A 21 7.81 -10.78 -4.69
C GLY A 21 6.34 -11.11 -4.36
N PRO A 22 5.45 -11.20 -5.35
CA PRO A 22 4.00 -11.33 -5.15
C PRO A 22 3.59 -12.77 -4.79
N THR A 23 3.94 -13.21 -3.58
CA THR A 23 3.49 -14.51 -3.06
C THR A 23 1.98 -14.55 -2.87
N ALA A 24 1.38 -15.75 -2.88
CA ALA A 24 -0.06 -15.91 -2.70
C ALA A 24 -0.56 -15.34 -1.36
N GLU A 25 0.26 -15.46 -0.31
CA GLU A 25 -0.05 -14.92 1.01
C GLU A 25 0.04 -13.38 1.03
N ALA A 26 1.11 -12.82 0.47
CA ALA A 26 1.30 -11.38 0.30
C ALA A 26 0.10 -10.75 -0.43
N LEU A 27 -0.31 -11.33 -1.55
CA LEU A 27 -1.44 -10.84 -2.34
C LEU A 27 -2.75 -10.92 -1.56
N ARG A 28 -2.99 -12.01 -0.81
CA ARG A 28 -4.18 -12.18 0.03
C ARG A 28 -4.30 -11.09 1.10
N TRP A 29 -3.21 -10.79 1.81
CA TRP A 29 -3.19 -9.73 2.83
C TRP A 29 -3.39 -8.35 2.21
N THR A 30 -2.76 -8.10 1.06
CA THR A 30 -2.91 -6.83 0.34
C THR A 30 -4.35 -6.60 -0.14
N GLN A 31 -5.01 -7.65 -0.64
CA GLN A 31 -6.42 -7.57 -1.03
C GLN A 31 -7.34 -7.26 0.14
N ALA A 32 -7.07 -7.83 1.32
CA ALA A 32 -7.81 -7.51 2.53
C ALA A 32 -7.62 -6.05 2.95
N LEU A 33 -6.39 -5.52 2.88
CA LEU A 33 -6.07 -4.12 3.17
C LEU A 33 -6.77 -3.15 2.19
N ALA A 34 -6.80 -3.50 0.89
CA ALA A 34 -7.41 -2.69 -0.16
C ALA A 34 -8.92 -2.47 0.01
N HIS A 35 -9.59 -3.24 0.88
CA HIS A 35 -10.99 -3.03 1.21
C HIS A 35 -11.25 -1.72 1.98
N SER A 36 -10.28 -1.28 2.77
CA SER A 36 -10.40 -0.11 3.66
C SER A 36 -9.36 0.98 3.41
N HIS A 37 -8.33 0.69 2.62
CA HIS A 37 -7.18 1.54 2.41
C HIS A 37 -6.85 1.67 0.92
N GLU A 38 -6.11 2.72 0.58
CA GLU A 38 -5.43 2.80 -0.70
C GLU A 38 -4.10 2.06 -0.55
N VAL A 39 -3.82 1.10 -1.45
CA VAL A 39 -2.67 0.21 -1.30
C VAL A 39 -1.81 0.24 -2.55
N GLU A 40 -0.54 0.58 -2.37
CA GLU A 40 0.51 0.48 -3.37
C GLU A 40 1.37 -0.76 -3.09
N LEU A 41 1.72 -1.52 -4.12
CA LEU A 41 2.60 -2.68 -4.03
C LEU A 41 3.93 -2.38 -4.72
N VAL A 42 5.03 -2.70 -4.03
CA VAL A 42 6.38 -2.63 -4.60
C VAL A 42 7.02 -4.00 -4.53
N ASP A 43 7.23 -4.61 -5.69
CA ASP A 43 7.99 -5.84 -5.85
C ASP A 43 9.49 -5.54 -5.82
N LEU A 44 10.17 -5.91 -4.73
CA LEU A 44 11.61 -5.68 -4.55
C LEU A 44 12.47 -6.74 -5.26
N THR A 45 11.85 -7.79 -5.81
CA THR A 45 12.56 -8.78 -6.64
C THR A 45 12.73 -8.30 -8.07
N GLN A 46 11.93 -7.31 -8.51
CA GLN A 46 12.04 -6.76 -9.84
C GLN A 46 13.23 -5.81 -9.97
N PRO A 47 14.13 -6.04 -10.94
CA PRO A 47 15.21 -5.11 -11.20
C PRO A 47 14.65 -3.81 -11.79
N GLY A 48 15.31 -2.69 -11.48
CA GLY A 48 15.01 -1.38 -12.10
C GLY A 48 14.38 -0.35 -11.18
N LEU A 49 14.01 -0.70 -9.95
CA LEU A 49 13.61 0.29 -8.95
C LEU A 49 14.84 0.98 -8.36
N ALA A 50 14.99 2.29 -8.62
CA ALA A 50 16.05 3.07 -8.00
C ALA A 50 15.80 3.22 -6.49
N TYR A 51 16.85 3.12 -5.68
CA TYR A 51 16.71 3.29 -4.23
C TYR A 51 16.13 4.65 -3.83
N SER A 52 16.48 5.71 -4.55
CA SER A 52 15.90 7.05 -4.34
C SER A 52 14.39 7.09 -4.63
N GLU A 53 13.93 6.34 -5.62
CA GLU A 53 12.50 6.22 -5.95
C GLU A 53 11.76 5.43 -4.84
N LEU A 54 12.37 4.36 -4.33
CA LEU A 54 11.82 3.62 -3.19
C LEU A 54 11.66 4.53 -1.96
N LEU A 55 12.67 5.34 -1.65
CA LEU A 55 12.60 6.30 -0.54
C LEU A 55 11.47 7.31 -0.74
N GLN A 56 11.30 7.84 -1.96
CA GLN A 56 10.21 8.77 -2.26
C GLN A 56 8.84 8.13 -1.99
N ARG A 57 8.62 6.88 -2.42
CA ARG A 57 7.36 6.14 -2.16
C ARG A 57 7.14 5.90 -0.67
N ILE A 58 8.19 5.54 0.07
CA ILE A 58 8.14 5.35 1.53
C ILE A 58 7.71 6.64 2.23
N PHE A 59 8.33 7.77 1.91
CA PHE A 59 8.02 9.05 2.56
C PHE A 59 6.69 9.67 2.10
N ALA A 60 6.17 9.28 0.92
CA ALA A 60 4.86 9.70 0.44
C ALA A 60 3.69 8.92 1.06
N SER A 61 3.97 7.83 1.79
CA SER A 61 2.95 6.93 2.30
C SER A 61 2.63 7.19 3.77
N ASP A 62 1.35 7.06 4.15
CA ASP A 62 0.94 7.19 5.56
C ASP A 62 1.42 5.99 6.39
N ARG A 63 1.51 4.81 5.77
CA ARG A 63 2.00 3.58 6.38
C ARG A 63 2.85 2.78 5.39
N VAL A 64 3.83 2.07 5.92
CA VAL A 64 4.64 1.09 5.18
C VAL A 64 4.57 -0.26 5.89
N ILE A 65 4.32 -1.31 5.13
CA ILE A 65 4.30 -2.70 5.58
C ILE A 65 5.30 -3.48 4.74
N SER A 66 6.12 -4.30 5.40
CA SER A 66 7.05 -5.25 4.77
C SER A 66 6.91 -6.58 5.50
N TRP A 67 6.92 -7.68 4.76
CA TRP A 67 6.88 -9.06 5.28
C TRP A 67 7.98 -9.90 4.70
#